data_AF-A0A6C0JHV4-F1
#
_entry.id   AF-A0A6C0JHV4-F1
#
_cell.length_a   1.000
_cell.length_b   1.000
_cell.length_c   1.000
_cell.angle_alpha   90.00
_cell.angle_beta   90.00
_cell.angle_gamma   90.00
#
_symmetry.space_group_name_H-M   'P 1'
#
loop_
_entity.id
_entity.type
_entity.pdbx_description
1 polymer ?
#
loop_
_entity_poly.entity_id
_entity_poly.type
_entity_poly.pdbx_seq_one_letter_code
_entity_poly.pdbx_strand_id
1 'polypeptide(L)'
;MMPLYVTIAATLICFILYALDRKFRGEPIDWMTASKLSIVGALLSGGIAYTVSSPEAVVEAVKTVAETPAVQEMFVGVPTF
;
A
#
# COMPACT_ATOMS: atom_id res chain seq x y z
N MET A 1 -3.55 6.99 -14.96
CA MET A 1 -5.00 6.75 -15.04
C MET A 1 -5.42 5.41 -14.44
N MET A 2 -4.83 4.29 -14.86
CA MET A 2 -5.15 2.95 -14.31
C MET A 2 -5.07 2.82 -12.78
N PRO A 3 -3.99 3.25 -12.07
CA PRO A 3 -3.93 3.11 -10.61
C PRO A 3 -5.03 3.91 -9.89
N LEU A 4 -5.39 5.08 -10.41
CA LEU A 4 -6.47 5.91 -9.85
C LEU A 4 -7.82 5.17 -9.93
N TYR A 5 -8.16 4.56 -11.06
CA TYR A 5 -9.39 3.78 -11.18
C TYR A 5 -9.40 2.56 -10.25
N VAL A 6 -8.26 1.87 -10.10
CA VAL A 6 -8.14 0.72 -9.19
C VAL A 6 -8.35 1.13 -7.74
N THR A 7 -7.74 2.23 -7.29
CA THR A 7 -7.90 2.73 -5.91
C THR A 7 -9.34 3.11 -5.60
N ILE A 8 -10.03 3.82 -6.51
CA ILE A 8 -11.44 4.21 -6.33
C ILE A 8 -12.33 2.96 -6.27
N ALA A 9 -12.14 2.02 -7.20
CA ALA A 9 -12.90 0.77 -7.20
C ALA A 9 -12.70 -0.03 -5.92
N ALA A 10 -11.45 -0.18 -5.46
CA ALA A 10 -11.13 -0.90 -4.24
C ALA A 10 -11.73 -0.21 -2.99
N THR A 11 -11.71 1.12 -2.94
CA THR A 11 -12.33 1.90 -1.86
C THR A 11 -13.83 1.58 -1.75
N LEU A 12 -14.53 1.62 -2.89
CA LEU A 12 -15.96 1.34 -2.95
C LEU A 12 -16.28 -0.11 -2.59
N ILE A 13 -15.50 -1.07 -3.11
CA ILE A 13 -15.68 -2.50 -2.80
C ILE A 13 -15.48 -2.76 -1.30
N CYS A 14 -14.42 -2.22 -0.70
CA CYS A 14 -14.16 -2.39 0.74
C CYS A 14 -15.29 -1.81 1.59
N PHE A 15 -15.81 -0.63 1.23
CA PHE A 15 -16.95 -0.02 1.90
C PHE A 15 -18.23 -0.85 1.76
N ILE A 16 -18.52 -1.35 0.56
CA ILE A 16 -19.71 -2.18 0.30
C ILE A 16 -19.64 -3.49 1.09
N LEU A 17 -18.49 -4.17 1.09
CA LEU A 17 -18.30 -5.41 1.85
C LEU A 17 -18.48 -5.18 3.36
N TYR A 18 -17.96 -4.07 3.88
CA TYR A 18 -18.15 -3.68 5.27
C TYR A 18 -19.61 -3.39 5.60
N ALA A 19 -20.29 -2.61 4.76
CA ALA A 19 -21.70 -2.29 4.93
C ALA A 19 -22.58 -3.55 4.87
N LEU A 20 -22.24 -4.50 4.00
CA LEU A 20 -22.89 -5.81 3.92
C LEU A 20 -22.66 -6.63 5.18
N ASP A 21 -21.43 -6.74 5.68
CA ASP A 21 -21.13 -7.47 6.92
C ASP A 21 -21.90 -6.88 8.12
N ARG A 22 -21.92 -5.55 8.27
CA ARG A 22 -22.73 -4.87 9.30
C ARG A 22 -24.23 -5.14 9.16
N LYS A 23 -24.74 -5.10 7.92
CA LYS A 23 -26.14 -5.40 7.62
C LYS A 23 -26.49 -6.85 7.99
N PHE A 24 -25.62 -7.81 7.71
CA PHE A 24 -25.83 -9.22 8.07
C PHE A 24 -25.80 -9.45 9.59
N ARG A 25 -25.03 -8.65 10.32
CA ARG A 25 -24.95 -8.71 11.79
C ARG A 25 -26.04 -7.90 12.51
N GLY A 26 -26.82 -7.10 11.78
CA GLY A 26 -27.81 -6.19 12.37
C GLY A 26 -27.20 -5.06 13.19
N GLU A 27 -25.91 -4.77 12.98
CA GLU A 27 -25.18 -3.75 13.72
C GLU A 27 -25.19 -2.40 13.01
N PRO A 28 -25.12 -1.28 13.75
CA PRO A 28 -24.92 0.02 13.14
C PRO A 28 -23.55 0.10 12.45
N ILE A 29 -23.48 0.96 11.43
CA ILE A 29 -22.24 1.26 10.72
C ILE A 29 -21.35 2.08 11.64
N ASP A 30 -20.20 1.52 12.04
CA ASP A 30 -19.12 2.31 12.61
C ASP A 30 -18.30 2.94 11.49
N TRP A 31 -18.38 4.26 11.40
CA TRP A 31 -17.71 5.09 10.39
C TRP A 31 -16.18 5.10 10.55
N MET A 32 -15.65 4.93 11.76
CA MET A 32 -14.20 4.89 11.98
C MET A 32 -13.61 3.60 11.43
N THR A 33 -14.28 2.47 11.67
CA THR A 33 -13.85 1.18 11.11
C THR A 33 -14.05 1.14 9.59
N ALA A 34 -15.16 1.67 9.08
CA ALA A 34 -15.43 1.76 7.64
C ALA A 34 -14.33 2.55 6.90
N SER A 35 -13.98 3.72 7.42
CA SER A 35 -12.98 4.60 6.82
C SER A 35 -11.59 3.98 6.82
N LYS A 36 -11.15 3.40 7.95
CA LYS A 36 -9.86 2.69 8.03
C LYS A 36 -9.78 1.56 7.01
N LEU A 37 -10.80 0.72 6.93
CA LEU A 37 -10.81 -0.42 6.03
C LEU A 37 -10.75 0.02 4.56
N SER A 38 -11.56 1.02 4.19
CA SER A 38 -11.59 1.55 2.83
C SER A 38 -10.28 2.22 2.44
N ILE A 39 -9.67 3.00 3.34
CA ILE A 39 -8.39 3.67 3.07
C ILE A 39 -7.26 2.65 2.93
N VAL A 40 -7.17 1.68 3.84
CA VAL A 40 -6.12 0.64 3.78
C VAL A 40 -6.28 -0.23 2.53
N GLY A 41 -7.50 -0.63 2.18
CA GLY A 41 -7.77 -1.39 0.96
C GLY A 41 -7.41 -0.61 -0.31
N ALA A 42 -7.73 0.68 -0.34
CA ALA A 42 -7.35 1.56 -1.45
C ALA A 42 -5.84 1.74 -1.57
N LEU A 43 -5.14 1.91 -0.45
CA LEU A 43 -3.69 2.13 -0.45
C LEU A 43 -2.93 0.88 -0.90
N LEU A 44 -3.34 -0.30 -0.43
CA LEU A 44 -2.76 -1.58 -0.85
C LEU A 44 -2.98 -1.84 -2.34
N SER A 45 -4.23 -1.74 -2.80
CA SER A 45 -4.57 -1.96 -4.21
C SER A 45 -3.94 -0.92 -5.14
N GLY A 46 -3.82 0.33 -4.69
CA GLY A 46 -3.12 1.40 -5.40
C GLY A 46 -1.62 1.13 -5.53
N GLY A 47 -0.98 0.69 -4.44
CA GLY A 47 0.42 0.27 -4.46
C GLY A 47 0.66 -0.88 -5.44
N ILE A 48 -0.18 -1.90 -5.41
CA ILE A 48 -0.10 -3.02 -6.36
C ILE A 48 -0.29 -2.52 -7.80
N ALA A 49 -1.33 -1.73 -8.06
CA ALA A 49 -1.58 -1.19 -9.40
C ALA A 49 -0.43 -0.30 -9.90
N TYR A 50 0.21 0.47 -9.02
CA TYR A 50 1.38 1.28 -9.33
C TYR A 50 2.59 0.43 -9.71
N THR A 51 2.92 -0.58 -8.89
CA THR A 51 4.05 -1.49 -9.17
C THR A 51 3.89 -2.26 -10.48
N VAL A 52 2.66 -2.72 -10.77
CA VAL A 52 2.35 -3.43 -12.02
C VAL A 52 2.38 -2.48 -13.23
N SER A 53 1.92 -1.24 -13.09
CA SER A 53 1.89 -0.27 -14.19
C SER A 53 3.25 0.34 -14.49
N SER A 54 4.16 0.36 -13.51
CA SER A 54 5.43 1.09 -13.60
C SER A 54 6.55 0.30 -12.92
N PRO A 55 6.93 -0.86 -13.47
CA PRO A 55 7.96 -1.71 -12.89
C PRO A 55 9.33 -1.02 -12.83
N GLU A 56 9.65 -0.15 -13.80
CA GLU A 56 10.93 0.57 -13.85
C GLU A 56 11.07 1.58 -12.70
N ALA A 57 9.98 2.28 -12.33
CA ALA A 57 9.97 3.22 -11.21
C ALA A 57 10.21 2.52 -9.87
N VAL A 58 9.78 1.25 -9.73
CA VAL A 58 10.05 0.44 -8.55
C VAL A 58 11.53 0.06 -8.47
N VAL A 59 12.13 -0.30 -9.61
CA VAL A 59 13.57 -0.62 -9.67
C VAL A 59 14.42 0.60 -9.32
N GLU A 60 14.05 1.78 -9.81
CA GLU A 60 14.74 3.04 -9.48
C GLU A 60 14.57 3.43 -8.00
N ALA A 61 13.37 3.28 -7.44
CA ALA A 61 13.12 3.50 -6.02
C ALA A 61 13.92 2.52 -5.13
N VAL A 62 14.06 1.25 -5.54
CA VAL A 62 14.90 0.28 -4.81
C VAL A 62 16.38 0.64 -4.91
N LYS A 63 16.86 1.09 -6.08
CA LYS A 63 18.25 1.54 -6.24
C LYS A 63 18.57 2.73 -5.34
N THR A 64 17.72 3.75 -5.30
CA THR A 64 17.91 4.91 -4.44
C THR A 64 17.92 4.56 -2.94
N VAL A 65 17.12 3.58 -2.52
CA VAL A 65 17.16 3.06 -1.14
C VAL A 65 18.43 2.24 -0.88
N ALA A 66 18.88 1.42 -1.84
CA ALA A 66 20.09 0.62 -1.72
C ALA A 66 21.37 1.47 -1.70
N GLU A 67 21.40 2.58 -2.42
CA GLU A 67 22.51 3.53 -2.47
C GLU A 67 22.53 4.49 -1.26
N THR A 68 21.60 4.35 -0.30
CA THR A 68 21.61 5.16 0.93
C THR A 68 22.79 4.72 1.83
N PRO A 69 23.78 5.60 2.08
CA PRO A 69 25.10 5.22 2.61
C PRO A 69 25.10 4.64 4.04
N ALA A 70 24.01 4.77 4.79
CA ALA A 70 23.92 4.28 6.17
C ALA A 70 23.88 2.74 6.28
N VAL A 71 23.49 2.02 5.23
CA VAL A 71 23.40 0.54 5.26
C VAL A 71 24.71 -0.12 4.79
N GLN A 72 25.48 0.56 3.93
CA GLN A 72 26.66 -0.03 3.31
C GLN A 72 27.92 0.03 4.20
N GLU A 73 28.03 0.97 5.13
CA GLU A 73 29.21 1.03 6.03
C GLU A 73 29.25 -0.08 7.09
N MET A 74 28.14 -0.79 7.33
CA MET A 74 28.07 -1.88 8.31
C MET A 74 28.64 -3.23 7.80
N PHE A 75 28.94 -3.34 6.49
CA PHE A 75 29.45 -4.56 5.87
C PHE A 75 30.84 -4.42 5.23
N VAL A 76 31.41 -3.20 5.23
CA VAL A 76 32.78 -2.96 4.76
C VAL A 76 33.69 -2.66 5.94
N GLY A 77 33.65 -3.55 6.96
CA GLY A 77 34.68 -3.60 7.98
C GLY A 77 36.01 -3.94 7.31
N VAL A 78 36.70 -2.94 6.78
CA VAL A 78 38.10 -3.03 6.39
C VAL A 78 38.88 -2.97 7.71
N PRO A 79 39.49 -4.08 8.18
CA PRO A 79 40.39 -3.99 9.31
C PRO A 79 41.62 -3.18 8.89
N THR A 80 41.79 -2.02 9.50
CA THR A 80 43.07 -1.30 9.49
C THR A 80 44.00 -2.01 10.46
N PHE A 81 44.88 -2.86 9.93
CA PHE A 81 46.11 -3.27 10.62
C PHE A 81 47.16 -2.19 10.45
#